data_AF-A0A1D8MTY6-F1
#
_entry.id   AF-A0A1D8MTY6-F1
#
_cell.length_a   1.000
_cell.length_b   1.000
_cell.length_c   1.000
_cell.angle_alpha   90.00
_cell.angle_beta   90.00
_cell.angle_gamma   90.00
#
_symmetry.space_group_name_H-M   'P 1'
#
loop_
_entity.id
_entity.type
_entity.pdbx_description
1 polymer ?
#
loop_
_entity_poly.entity_id
_entity_poly.type
_entity_poly.pdbx_seq_one_letter_code
_entity_poly.pdbx_strand_id
1 'polypeptide(L)'
;MIDSIIVFLIGLLLGATGIYISAKLILGTEDFGNAFMTALFGAIVWAVVGFLFGWIPLLGPLITLLAWVGLINSMYEGGWVNAASIALVAWISVLVILYLLAFLGIGSFEAIGVPGV
;
A
#
# COMPACT_ATOMS: atom_id res chain seq x y z
N MET A 1 -9.67 12.67 16.51
CA MET A 1 -8.95 11.44 16.95
C MET A 1 -9.65 10.19 16.45
N ILE A 2 -10.95 10.02 16.71
CA ILE A 2 -11.75 8.90 16.16
C ILE A 2 -11.64 8.85 14.63
N ASP A 3 -11.78 10.01 13.97
CA ASP A 3 -11.69 10.10 12.50
C ASP A 3 -10.34 9.58 11.97
N SER A 4 -9.23 9.89 12.65
CA SER A 4 -7.89 9.43 12.25
C SER A 4 -7.72 7.91 12.39
N ILE A 5 -8.34 7.31 13.41
CA ILE A 5 -8.35 5.85 13.57
C ILE A 5 -9.18 5.20 12.47
N ILE A 6 -10.35 5.75 12.17
CA ILE A 6 -11.22 5.23 11.10
C ILE A 6 -10.51 5.32 9.74
N VAL A 7 -9.90 6.47 9.42
CA VAL A 7 -9.13 6.65 8.19
C VAL A 7 -7.96 5.67 8.11
N PHE A 8 -7.25 5.46 9.22
CA PHE A 8 -6.17 4.46 9.28
C PHE A 8 -6.70 3.04 9.04
N LEU A 9 -7.79 2.64 9.68
CA LEU A 9 -8.37 1.29 9.52
C LEU A 9 -8.87 1.06 8.09
N ILE A 10 -9.55 2.05 7.49
CA ILE A 10 -10.00 1.97 6.10
C ILE A 10 -8.78 1.88 5.16
N GLY A 11 -7.78 2.74 5.37
CA GLY A 11 -6.53 2.71 4.59
C GLY A 11 -5.79 1.38 4.72
N LEU A 12 -5.75 0.80 5.92
CA LEU A 12 -5.16 -0.50 6.20
C LEU A 12 -5.89 -1.62 5.45
N LEU A 13 -7.23 -1.62 5.48
CA LEU A 13 -8.04 -2.60 4.75
C LEU A 13 -7.90 -2.45 3.23
N LEU A 14 -7.83 -1.22 2.72
CA LEU A 14 -7.57 -0.96 1.30
C LEU A 14 -6.18 -1.47 0.89
N GLY A 15 -5.15 -1.18 1.70
CA GLY A 15 -3.79 -1.67 1.49
C GLY A 15 -3.73 -3.20 1.49
N ALA A 16 -4.35 -3.84 2.48
CA ALA A 16 -4.46 -5.30 2.56
C ALA A 16 -5.17 -5.89 1.34
N THR A 17 -6.25 -5.26 0.89
CA THR A 17 -7.01 -5.68 -0.29
C THR A 17 -6.16 -5.56 -1.56
N GLY A 18 -5.44 -4.45 -1.74
CA GLY A 18 -4.52 -4.28 -2.87
C GLY A 18 -3.42 -5.33 -2.88
N ILE A 19 -2.80 -5.61 -1.72
CA ILE A 19 -1.78 -6.66 -1.59
C ILE A 19 -2.36 -8.04 -1.88
N TYR A 20 -3.55 -8.36 -1.36
CA TYR A 20 -4.22 -9.63 -1.60
C TYR A 20 -4.49 -9.88 -3.09
N ILE A 21 -5.07 -8.89 -3.79
CA ILE A 21 -5.32 -8.97 -5.23
C ILE A 21 -4.01 -9.20 -5.98
N SER A 22 -2.96 -8.48 -5.61
CA SER A 22 -1.67 -8.55 -6.29
C SER A 22 -0.94 -9.87 -6.07
N ALA A 23 -0.92 -10.35 -4.83
CA ALA A 23 -0.32 -11.64 -4.48
C ALA A 23 -1.06 -12.80 -5.16
N LYS A 24 -2.40 -12.72 -5.24
CA LYS A 24 -3.19 -13.68 -6.00
C LYS A 24 -2.86 -13.66 -7.49
N LEU A 25 -2.72 -12.48 -8.09
CA LEU A 25 -2.41 -12.35 -9.52
C LEU A 25 -0.98 -12.79 -9.87
N ILE A 26 -0.01 -12.51 -9.01
CA ILE A 26 1.42 -12.71 -9.31
C ILE A 26 1.92 -14.08 -8.84
N LEU A 27 1.49 -14.51 -7.65
CA LEU A 27 1.98 -15.72 -6.99
C LEU A 27 0.91 -16.82 -6.90
N GLY A 28 -0.35 -16.53 -7.21
CA GLY A 28 -1.45 -17.49 -7.04
C GLY A 28 -1.81 -17.75 -5.57
N THR A 29 -1.34 -16.93 -4.63
CA THR A 29 -1.61 -17.09 -3.20
C THR A 29 -2.90 -16.39 -2.80
N GLU A 30 -3.75 -17.06 -2.02
CA GLU A 30 -5.08 -16.54 -1.63
C GLU A 30 -5.21 -16.33 -0.12
N ASP A 31 -4.14 -15.92 0.55
CA ASP A 31 -4.13 -15.66 1.99
C ASP A 31 -4.31 -14.16 2.30
N PHE A 32 -5.54 -13.78 2.65
CA PHE A 32 -5.85 -12.41 3.08
C PHE A 32 -5.24 -12.07 4.45
N GLY A 33 -5.05 -13.05 5.34
CA GLY A 33 -4.40 -12.84 6.64
C GLY A 33 -2.96 -12.39 6.47
N ASN A 34 -2.21 -13.04 5.58
CA ASN A 34 -0.86 -12.63 5.24
C ASN A 34 -0.82 -11.23 4.60
N ALA A 35 -1.78 -10.91 3.72
CA ALA A 35 -1.90 -9.59 3.09
C ALA A 35 -2.20 -8.48 4.11
N PHE A 36 -3.08 -8.75 5.07
CA PHE A 36 -3.38 -7.84 6.17
C PHE A 36 -2.16 -7.58 7.06
N MET A 37 -1.43 -8.64 7.45
CA MET A 37 -0.20 -8.51 8.24
C MET A 37 0.88 -7.75 7.47
N THR A 38 1.00 -7.98 6.16
CA THR A 38 1.92 -7.23 5.29
C THR A 38 1.54 -5.76 5.22
N ALA A 39 0.25 -5.43 5.10
CA ALA A 39 -0.21 -4.04 5.11
C ALA A 39 0.06 -3.36 6.47
N LEU A 40 -0.19 -4.05 7.58
CA LEU A 40 0.02 -3.54 8.93
C LEU A 40 1.50 -3.25 9.20
N PHE A 41 2.37 -4.23 8.97
CA PHE A 41 3.81 -4.03 9.09
C PHE A 41 4.32 -3.03 8.05
N GLY A 42 3.73 -2.98 6.86
CA GLY A 42 4.04 -2.01 5.82
C GLY A 42 3.78 -0.59 6.29
N ALA A 43 2.64 -0.34 6.92
CA ALA A 43 2.34 0.97 7.50
C ALA A 43 3.34 1.36 8.60
N ILE A 44 3.75 0.42 9.46
CA ILE A 44 4.76 0.66 10.50
C ILE A 44 6.13 0.96 9.87
N VAL A 45 6.59 0.14 8.93
CA VAL A 45 7.86 0.35 8.21
C VAL A 45 7.84 1.68 7.48
N TRP A 46 6.76 2.01 6.79
CA TRP A 46 6.61 3.28 6.09
C TRP A 46 6.70 4.46 7.05
N ALA A 47 5.98 4.41 8.18
CA ALA A 47 6.00 5.47 9.19
C ALA A 47 7.40 5.65 9.79
N VAL A 48 8.06 4.56 10.19
CA VAL A 48 9.39 4.59 10.80
C VAL A 48 10.45 5.08 9.82
N VAL A 49 10.51 4.50 8.62
CA VAL A 49 11.52 4.84 7.61
C VAL A 49 11.27 6.24 7.05
N GLY A 50 10.01 6.60 6.79
CA GLY A 50 9.62 7.95 6.38
C GLY A 50 9.97 9.01 7.43
N PHE A 51 9.77 8.71 8.72
CA PHE A 51 10.17 9.60 9.81
C PHE A 51 11.70 9.80 9.87
N LEU A 52 12.48 8.72 9.73
CA LEU A 52 13.94 8.76 9.85
C LEU A 52 14.64 9.37 8.62
N PHE A 53 14.16 9.08 7.41
CA PHE A 53 14.87 9.38 6.16
C PHE A 53 14.07 10.29 5.20
N GLY A 54 12.78 10.52 5.44
CA GLY A 54 11.89 11.24 4.51
C GLY A 54 12.26 12.71 4.27
N TRP A 55 13.09 13.29 5.14
CA TRP A 55 13.61 14.65 4.98
C TRP A 55 14.69 14.76 3.89
N ILE A 56 15.29 13.66 3.45
CA ILE A 56 16.32 13.67 2.40
C ILE A 56 15.63 13.71 1.03
N PRO A 57 15.81 14.79 0.22
CA PRO A 57 15.20 14.88 -1.09
C PRO A 57 15.59 13.68 -1.96
N LEU A 58 14.61 13.11 -2.67
CA LEU A 58 14.72 11.91 -3.53
C LEU A 58 15.08 10.61 -2.78
N LEU A 59 16.12 10.61 -1.95
CA LEU A 59 16.58 9.42 -1.22
C LEU A 59 15.59 8.96 -0.16
N GLY A 60 14.93 9.87 0.56
CA GLY A 60 13.93 9.52 1.57
C GLY A 60 12.82 8.64 1.00
N PRO A 61 12.06 9.11 -0.01
CA PRO A 61 11.04 8.31 -0.68
C PRO A 61 11.58 7.00 -1.27
N LEU A 62 12.80 7.01 -1.86
CA LEU A 62 13.40 5.80 -2.43
C LEU A 62 13.71 4.75 -1.36
N ILE A 63 14.29 5.16 -0.22
CA ILE A 63 14.59 4.26 0.90
C ILE A 63 13.29 3.71 1.50
N THR A 64 12.26 4.55 1.66
CA THR A 64 10.94 4.11 2.14
C THR A 64 10.31 3.08 1.20
N LEU A 65 10.37 3.32 -0.12
CA LEU A 65 9.86 2.39 -1.12
C LEU A 65 10.62 1.06 -1.09
N LEU A 66 11.96 1.11 -1.03
CA LEU A 66 12.79 -0.10 -0.93
C LEU A 66 12.54 -0.88 0.36
N ALA A 67 12.33 -0.19 1.49
CA ALA A 67 12.00 -0.83 2.75
C ALA A 67 10.63 -1.54 2.69
N TRP A 68 9.64 -0.91 2.07
CA TRP A 68 8.33 -1.53 1.86
C TRP A 68 8.40 -2.75 0.93
N VAL A 69 9.12 -2.65 -0.20
CA VAL A 69 9.34 -3.79 -1.10
C VAL A 69 10.13 -4.91 -0.40
N GLY A 70 11.13 -4.56 0.40
CA GLY A 70 11.90 -5.50 1.21
C GLY A 70 11.04 -6.24 2.23
N LEU A 71 10.09 -5.54 2.87
CA LEU A 71 9.09 -6.17 3.74
C LEU A 71 8.23 -7.16 2.94
N ILE A 72 7.67 -6.76 1.80
CA ILE A 72 6.87 -7.68 0.95
C ILE A 72 7.70 -8.91 0.57
N ASN A 73 8.96 -8.73 0.18
CA ASN A 73 9.86 -9.84 -0.14
C ASN A 73 10.12 -10.78 1.04
N SER A 74 10.03 -10.29 2.29
CA SER A 74 10.13 -11.15 3.48
C SER A 74 8.82 -11.85 3.85
N MET A 75 7.68 -11.33 3.40
CA MET A 75 6.34 -11.86 3.70
C MET A 75 5.83 -12.81 2.60
N TYR A 76 6.42 -12.78 1.41
CA TYR A 76 6.04 -13.58 0.25
C TYR A 76 7.26 -14.23 -0.41
N GLU A 77 7.14 -15.53 -0.70
CA GLU A 77 8.14 -16.25 -1.50
C GLU A 77 8.07 -15.78 -2.97
N GLY A 78 9.22 -15.67 -3.64
CA GLY A 78 9.28 -15.27 -5.05
C GLY A 78 10.36 -14.23 -5.40
N GLY A 79 11.06 -13.70 -4.40
CA GLY A 79 12.17 -12.78 -4.61
C GLY A 79 11.75 -11.35 -4.96
N TRP A 80 12.76 -10.48 -5.11
CA TRP A 80 12.57 -9.03 -5.21
C TRP A 80 11.74 -8.58 -6.41
N VAL A 81 11.81 -9.29 -7.54
CA VAL A 81 11.02 -8.96 -8.74
C VAL A 81 9.54 -9.15 -8.49
N ASN A 82 9.15 -10.26 -7.85
CA ASN A 82 7.76 -10.51 -7.50
C ASN A 82 7.30 -9.55 -6.42
N ALA A 83 8.13 -9.25 -5.41
CA ALA A 83 7.80 -8.28 -4.37
C ALA A 83 7.56 -6.87 -4.95
N ALA A 84 8.42 -6.40 -5.86
CA ALA A 84 8.25 -5.12 -6.54
C ALA A 84 6.98 -5.10 -7.41
N SER A 85 6.70 -6.22 -8.09
CA SER A 85 5.47 -6.37 -8.89
C SER A 85 4.22 -6.33 -8.00
N ILE A 86 4.25 -7.01 -6.84
CA ILE A 86 3.15 -6.98 -5.86
C ILE A 86 2.94 -5.57 -5.35
N ALA A 87 4.02 -4.87 -4.98
CA ALA A 87 3.96 -3.49 -4.52
C ALA A 87 3.29 -2.58 -5.57
N LEU A 88 3.72 -2.68 -6.82
CA LEU A 88 3.19 -1.86 -7.92
C LEU A 88 1.72 -2.17 -8.21
N VAL A 89 1.36 -3.45 -8.34
CA VAL A 89 -0.03 -3.85 -8.63
C VAL A 89 -0.94 -3.55 -7.44
N ALA A 90 -0.43 -3.59 -6.20
CA ALA A 90 -1.21 -3.26 -5.01
C ALA A 90 -1.56 -1.78 -4.99
N TRP A 91 -0.58 -0.93 -5.30
CA TRP A 91 -0.79 0.50 -5.46
C TRP A 91 -1.83 0.81 -6.55
N ILE A 92 -1.70 0.20 -7.74
CA ILE A 92 -2.68 0.35 -8.82
C ILE A 92 -4.07 -0.13 -8.39
N SER A 93 -4.15 -1.26 -7.70
CA SER A 93 -5.42 -1.81 -7.20
C SER A 93 -6.12 -0.84 -6.25
N VAL A 94 -5.38 -0.23 -5.33
CA VAL A 94 -5.92 0.79 -4.42
C VAL A 94 -6.41 2.01 -5.21
N LEU A 95 -5.65 2.50 -6.20
CA LEU A 95 -6.08 3.61 -7.06
C LEU A 95 -7.39 3.31 -7.79
N VAL A 96 -7.53 2.10 -8.33
CA VAL A 96 -8.76 1.65 -8.99
C VAL A 96 -9.93 1.62 -8.01
N ILE A 97 -9.74 1.07 -6.81
CA ILE A 97 -10.79 1.04 -5.78
C ILE A 97 -11.22 2.45 -5.40
N LEU A 98 -10.27 3.35 -5.13
CA LEU A 98 -10.56 4.74 -4.78
C LEU A 98 -11.29 5.48 -5.91
N TYR A 99 -10.87 5.27 -7.16
CA TYR A 99 -11.54 5.83 -8.32
C TYR A 99 -12.99 5.34 -8.45
N LEU A 100 -13.23 4.04 -8.27
CA LEU A 100 -14.58 3.47 -8.30
C LEU A 100 -15.45 4.04 -7.17
N LEU A 101 -14.91 4.19 -5.96
CA LEU A 101 -15.63 4.80 -4.85
C LEU A 101 -16.02 6.26 -5.18
N ALA A 102 -15.08 7.05 -5.70
CA ALA A 102 -15.34 8.42 -6.12
C ALA A 102 -16.40 8.48 -7.24
N PHE A 103 -16.33 7.57 -8.23
CA PHE A 103 -17.32 7.45 -9.30
C PHE A 103 -18.73 7.14 -8.76
N LEU A 104 -18.83 6.37 -7.68
CA LEU A 104 -20.09 6.07 -6.99
C LEU A 104 -20.54 7.18 -6.02
N GLY A 105 -19.83 8.31 -5.96
CA GLY A 105 -20.15 9.43 -5.08
C GLY A 105 -19.68 9.25 -3.63
N ILE A 106 -18.78 8.30 -3.36
CA ILE A 106 -18.22 8.02 -2.04
C ILE A 106 -16.78 8.56 -2.01
N GLY A 107 -16.58 9.72 -1.37
CA GLY A 107 -15.29 10.42 -1.31
C GLY A 107 -15.07 11.42 -2.46
N SER A 108 -13.89 12.04 -2.53
CA SER A 108 -13.52 13.01 -3.58
C SER A 108 -12.37 12.50 -4.44
N PHE A 109 -12.28 12.96 -5.69
CA PHE A 109 -11.15 12.65 -6.59
C PHE A 109 -9.81 13.22 -6.09
N GLU A 110 -9.86 14.24 -5.20
CA GLU A 110 -8.67 14.78 -4.53
C GLU A 110 -7.99 13.74 -3.63
N ALA A 111 -8.75 12.80 -3.06
CA ALA A 111 -8.21 11.71 -2.25
C ALA A 111 -7.33 10.73 -3.05
N ILE A 112 -7.37 10.82 -4.39
CA ILE A 112 -6.59 10.00 -5.33
C ILE A 112 -5.25 10.68 -5.68
N GLY A 113 -4.99 11.89 -5.14
CA GLY A 113 -3.75 12.62 -5.36
C GLY A 113 -3.67 13.32 -6.73
N VAL A 114 -4.81 13.62 -7.35
CA VAL A 114 -4.91 14.44 -8.57
C VAL A 114 -5.23 15.89 -8.15
N PRO A 115 -4.29 16.83 -8.24
CA PRO A 115 -4.57 18.24 -7.97
C PRO A 115 -5.29 18.88 -9.18
N GLY A 116 -6.38 19.61 -8.95
CA GLY A 116 -6.93 20.56 -9.93
C GLY A 116 -8.26 20.21 -10.60
N VAL A 117 -9.15 19.47 -9.95
CA VAL A 117 -10.61 19.57 -10.21
C VAL A 117 -11.30 20.28 -9.07
#